data_AF-A0A6P1TEJ3-F1
#
_entry.id   AF-A0A6P1TEJ3-F1
#
_cell.length_a   1.000
_cell.length_b   1.000
_cell.length_c   1.000
_cell.angle_alpha   90.00
_cell.angle_beta   90.00
_cell.angle_gamma   90.00
#
_symmetry.space_group_name_H-M   'P 1'
#
loop_
_entity.id
_entity.type
_entity.pdbx_description
1 polymer ?
#
loop_
_entity_poly.entity_id
_entity_poly.type
_entity_poly.pdbx_seq_one_letter_code
_entity_poly.pdbx_strand_id
1 'polypeptide(L)'
;MPQVPGKVGPEVSGLDALEIYDVLLTLNFSADNQLLVDRNTRAVLQMMYDQLGDPVDEQREENLQALLREALPQETAQQLLDLLQDYSAYTQAVDDLRRTQAASASSGAVDPLHHYDQVKALRRSYLNEEVASGMFAEEEAQLPYMVEAMAVTRDPNLSQEERAQKLAALQAEFNDTAIRMNSPLAAKVLEAKVARLRAEGASEAEIFAVRNEVLGSAEAQRLAEADQAEDVHQ
;
A
#
# COMPACT_ATOMS: atom_id res chain seq x y z
N MET A 1 33.38 -25.80 -37.25
CA MET A 1 32.22 -24.92 -37.02
C MET A 1 31.57 -25.32 -35.69
N PRO A 2 31.02 -24.35 -34.95
CA PRO A 2 31.45 -24.07 -33.58
C PRO A 2 30.73 -24.92 -32.51
N GLN A 3 31.44 -25.14 -31.40
CA GLN A 3 30.84 -25.54 -30.14
C GLN A 3 29.94 -24.40 -29.66
N VAL A 4 28.66 -24.72 -29.44
CA VAL A 4 27.70 -23.82 -28.80
C VAL A 4 28.07 -23.77 -27.32
N PRO A 5 28.42 -22.61 -26.73
CA PRO A 5 28.63 -22.53 -25.30
C PRO A 5 27.29 -22.72 -24.59
N GLY A 6 27.35 -23.42 -23.47
CA GLY A 6 26.21 -23.88 -22.70
C GLY A 6 25.21 -22.78 -22.39
N LYS A 7 23.93 -23.19 -22.38
CA LYS A 7 22.85 -22.45 -21.73
C LYS A 7 23.32 -22.02 -20.35
N VAL A 8 23.53 -20.72 -20.17
CA VAL A 8 23.63 -20.11 -18.86
C VAL A 8 22.27 -20.36 -18.20
N GLY A 9 22.26 -21.16 -17.13
CA GLY A 9 21.10 -21.30 -16.24
C GLY A 9 20.78 -19.96 -15.58
N PRO A 10 19.64 -19.85 -14.89
CA PRO A 10 19.13 -18.55 -14.45
C PRO A 10 20.13 -17.90 -13.48
N GLU A 11 20.51 -16.65 -13.77
CA GLU A 11 21.12 -15.78 -12.78
C GLU A 11 20.11 -15.58 -11.66
N VAL A 12 20.37 -16.20 -10.52
CA VAL A 12 19.74 -15.88 -9.25
C VAL A 12 20.89 -15.76 -8.27
N SER A 13 21.13 -14.56 -7.73
CA SER A 13 21.62 -14.28 -6.36
C SER A 13 22.33 -12.91 -6.30
N GLY A 14 21.55 -11.84 -6.21
CA GLY A 14 22.02 -10.50 -5.86
C GLY A 14 20.86 -9.51 -5.87
N LEU A 15 20.85 -8.58 -4.91
CA LEU A 15 20.00 -7.38 -5.00
C LEU A 15 20.38 -6.63 -6.28
N ASP A 16 19.45 -6.46 -7.22
CA ASP A 16 19.70 -5.63 -8.39
C ASP A 16 19.71 -4.16 -7.98
N ALA A 17 20.87 -3.51 -8.09
CA ALA A 17 21.05 -2.12 -7.73
C ALA A 17 20.09 -1.20 -8.50
N LEU A 18 19.79 -1.51 -9.77
CA LEU A 18 18.87 -0.71 -10.58
C LEU A 18 17.44 -0.85 -10.09
N GLU A 19 17.02 -2.05 -9.68
CA GLU A 19 15.70 -2.28 -9.10
C GLU A 19 15.52 -1.51 -7.77
N ILE A 20 16.55 -1.51 -6.92
CA ILE A 20 16.56 -0.71 -5.69
C ILE A 20 16.45 0.78 -6.02
N TYR A 21 17.23 1.28 -6.98
CA TYR A 21 17.18 2.69 -7.36
C TYR A 21 15.83 3.08 -7.96
N ASP A 22 15.24 2.25 -8.82
CA ASP A 22 13.92 2.48 -9.40
C ASP A 22 12.84 2.59 -8.31
N VAL A 23 12.93 1.79 -7.26
CA VAL A 23 11.98 1.89 -6.15
C VAL A 23 12.27 3.08 -5.24
N LEU A 24 13.53 3.45 -5.01
CA LEU A 24 13.86 4.69 -4.29
C LEU A 24 13.29 5.94 -4.99
N LEU A 25 13.15 5.93 -6.32
CA LEU A 25 12.51 7.03 -7.07
C LEU A 25 11.01 7.20 -6.75
N THR A 26 10.38 6.23 -6.10
CA THR A 26 8.97 6.32 -5.68
C THR A 26 8.78 7.03 -4.34
N LEU A 27 9.87 7.24 -3.59
CA LEU A 27 9.83 7.96 -2.32
C LEU A 27 9.43 9.42 -2.53
N ASN A 28 8.58 9.92 -1.63
CA ASN A 28 8.17 11.31 -1.64
C ASN A 28 9.00 12.12 -0.64
N PHE A 29 9.27 13.37 -0.98
CA PHE A 29 10.05 14.28 -0.15
C PHE A 29 9.30 15.59 0.02
N SER A 30 9.45 16.19 1.20
CA SER A 30 8.98 17.54 1.52
C SER A 30 9.74 18.61 0.71
N ALA A 31 9.28 19.86 0.78
CA ALA A 31 9.99 20.99 0.17
C ALA A 31 11.40 21.22 0.74
N ASP A 32 11.65 20.72 1.96
CA ASP A 32 12.96 20.79 2.64
C ASP A 32 13.79 19.51 2.44
N ASN A 33 13.46 18.70 1.42
CA ASN A 33 14.10 17.42 1.08
C ASN A 33 14.10 16.36 2.20
N GLN A 34 13.25 16.51 3.21
CA GLN A 34 13.00 15.45 4.20
C GLN A 34 12.10 14.36 3.63
N LEU A 35 12.38 13.09 3.95
CA LEU A 35 11.57 11.95 3.55
C LEU A 35 10.15 12.07 4.14
N LEU A 36 9.14 11.99 3.29
CA LEU A 36 7.75 11.86 3.72
C LEU A 36 7.46 10.39 4.00
N VAL A 37 6.96 10.10 5.21
CA VAL A 37 6.60 8.74 5.63
C VAL A 37 5.15 8.48 5.22
N ASP A 38 4.97 7.79 4.10
CA ASP A 38 3.66 7.55 3.49
C ASP A 38 3.52 6.11 2.91
N ARG A 39 2.49 5.87 2.09
CA ARG A 39 2.26 4.54 1.49
C ARG A 39 3.38 4.11 0.55
N ASN A 40 4.06 5.06 -0.10
CA ASN A 40 5.17 4.75 -1.00
C ASN A 40 6.37 4.30 -0.16
N THR A 41 6.64 4.98 0.97
CA THR A 41 7.64 4.50 1.95
C THR A 41 7.33 3.06 2.36
N ARG A 42 6.07 2.74 2.66
CA ARG A 42 5.67 1.36 2.98
C ARG A 42 5.93 0.37 1.85
N ALA A 43 5.60 0.73 0.61
CA ALA A 43 5.86 -0.14 -0.54
C ALA A 43 7.36 -0.40 -0.71
N VAL A 44 8.19 0.63 -0.55
CA VAL A 44 9.66 0.51 -0.58
C VAL A 44 10.16 -0.43 0.53
N LEU A 45 9.70 -0.23 1.76
CA LEU A 45 10.10 -1.05 2.91
C LEU A 45 9.66 -2.51 2.77
N GLN A 46 8.44 -2.76 2.27
CA GLN A 46 7.96 -4.11 1.99
C GLN A 46 8.84 -4.81 0.96
N MET A 47 9.16 -4.13 -0.16
CA MET A 47 10.02 -4.73 -1.19
C MET A 47 11.42 -5.03 -0.64
N MET A 48 12.01 -4.11 0.11
CA MET A 48 13.31 -4.33 0.76
C MET A 48 13.27 -5.52 1.72
N TYR A 49 12.24 -5.61 2.57
CA TYR A 49 12.02 -6.74 3.48
C TYR A 49 11.96 -8.07 2.70
N ASP A 50 11.18 -8.13 1.62
CA ASP A 50 11.05 -9.34 0.81
C ASP A 50 12.37 -9.76 0.16
N GLN A 51 13.21 -8.80 -0.24
CA GLN A 51 14.52 -9.07 -0.84
C GLN A 51 15.56 -9.56 0.18
N LEU A 52 15.48 -9.10 1.43
CA LEU A 52 16.34 -9.57 2.53
C LEU A 52 16.04 -11.03 2.89
N GLY A 53 14.77 -11.45 2.74
CA GLY A 53 14.31 -12.81 3.04
C GLY A 53 14.12 -13.09 4.53
N ASP A 54 13.52 -14.24 4.83
CA ASP A 54 13.31 -14.75 6.19
C ASP A 54 13.89 -16.18 6.33
N PRO A 55 14.97 -16.41 7.11
CA PRO A 55 15.70 -15.41 7.89
C PRO A 55 16.50 -14.45 7.00
N VAL A 56 16.82 -13.26 7.53
CA VAL A 56 17.57 -12.21 6.83
C VAL A 56 18.92 -12.72 6.33
N ASP A 57 19.20 -12.50 5.05
CA ASP A 57 20.51 -12.73 4.43
C ASP A 57 21.45 -11.55 4.73
N GLU A 58 22.43 -11.77 5.62
CA GLU A 58 23.41 -10.76 6.04
C GLU A 58 24.14 -10.11 4.86
N GLN A 59 24.46 -10.87 3.81
CA GLN A 59 25.16 -10.33 2.65
C GLN A 59 24.27 -9.39 1.83
N ARG A 60 22.98 -9.71 1.73
CA ARG A 60 22.00 -8.81 1.09
C ARG A 60 21.76 -7.58 1.94
N GLU A 61 21.70 -7.72 3.25
CA GLU A 61 21.57 -6.57 4.15
C GLU A 61 22.73 -5.59 4.01
N GLU A 62 23.97 -6.09 4.03
CA GLU A 62 25.17 -5.26 3.82
C GLU A 62 25.15 -4.56 2.45
N ASN A 63 24.75 -5.28 1.39
CA ASN A 63 24.65 -4.73 0.05
C ASN A 63 23.56 -3.65 -0.03
N LEU A 64 22.39 -3.88 0.57
CA LEU A 64 21.31 -2.89 0.64
C LEU A 64 21.77 -1.62 1.37
N GLN A 65 22.41 -1.77 2.53
CA GLN A 65 22.96 -0.64 3.28
C GLN A 65 23.96 0.18 2.45
N ALA A 66 24.82 -0.47 1.67
CA ALA A 66 25.77 0.20 0.79
C ALA A 66 25.05 0.98 -0.32
N LEU A 67 24.07 0.36 -1.00
CA LEU A 67 23.28 0.99 -2.06
C LEU A 67 22.50 2.20 -1.56
N LEU A 68 21.88 2.11 -0.37
CA LEU A 68 21.15 3.25 0.22
C LEU A 68 22.08 4.42 0.54
N ARG A 69 23.28 4.15 1.08
CA ARG A 69 24.28 5.19 1.38
C ARG A 69 24.90 5.80 0.12
N GLU A 70 24.90 5.07 -1.00
CA GLU A 70 25.31 5.59 -2.30
C GLU A 70 24.25 6.50 -2.92
N ALA A 71 22.98 6.09 -2.85
CA ALA A 71 21.88 6.76 -3.54
C ALA A 71 21.26 7.94 -2.78
N LEU A 72 21.35 7.96 -1.44
CA LEU A 72 20.63 8.92 -0.59
C LEU A 72 21.58 9.72 0.31
N PRO A 73 21.17 10.93 0.75
CA PRO A 73 21.86 11.63 1.83
C PRO A 73 21.97 10.74 3.07
N GLN A 74 23.06 10.89 3.83
CA GLN A 74 23.36 10.03 4.99
C GLN A 74 22.20 9.95 5.99
N GLU A 75 21.56 11.08 6.29
CA GLU A 75 20.43 11.14 7.24
C GLU A 75 19.21 10.37 6.71
N THR A 76 18.87 10.55 5.42
CA THR A 76 17.76 9.84 4.76
C THR A 76 18.03 8.34 4.66
N ALA A 77 19.25 7.94 4.30
CA ALA A 77 19.63 6.54 4.24
C ALA A 77 19.51 5.88 5.62
N GLN A 78 19.98 6.55 6.68
CA GLN A 78 19.86 6.04 8.05
C GLN A 78 18.40 5.95 8.49
N GLN A 79 17.59 7.00 8.23
CA GLN A 79 16.16 6.99 8.53
C GLN A 79 15.44 5.82 7.85
N LEU A 80 15.74 5.54 6.59
CA LEU A 80 15.11 4.44 5.86
C LEU A 80 15.53 3.07 6.38
N LEU A 81 16.79 2.92 6.81
CA LEU A 81 17.29 1.69 7.45
C LEU A 81 16.63 1.45 8.81
N ASP A 82 16.48 2.49 9.63
CA ASP A 82 15.81 2.39 10.93
C ASP A 82 14.33 1.99 10.72
N LEU A 83 13.65 2.62 9.76
CA LEU A 83 12.28 2.25 9.38
C LEU A 83 12.18 0.81 8.86
N LEU A 84 13.17 0.32 8.10
CA LEU A 84 13.20 -1.06 7.63
C LEU A 84 13.34 -2.06 8.77
N GLN A 85 14.16 -1.75 9.77
CA GLN A 85 14.30 -2.59 10.96
C GLN A 85 12.97 -2.69 11.71
N ASP A 86 12.33 -1.55 12.01
CA ASP A 86 11.06 -1.52 12.74
C ASP A 86 9.94 -2.20 11.93
N TYR A 87 9.91 -1.99 10.60
CA TYR A 87 8.97 -2.63 9.69
C TYR A 87 9.13 -4.14 9.61
N SER A 88 10.38 -4.63 9.60
CA SER A 88 10.69 -6.06 9.60
C SER A 88 10.18 -6.72 10.88
N ALA A 89 10.44 -6.10 12.04
CA ALA A 89 9.97 -6.58 13.33
C ALA A 89 8.43 -6.57 13.43
N TYR A 90 7.78 -5.53 12.92
CA TYR A 90 6.33 -5.47 12.79
C TYR A 90 5.78 -6.63 11.94
N THR A 91 6.37 -6.88 10.77
CA THR A 91 5.91 -7.90 9.82
C THR A 91 6.00 -9.30 10.44
N GLN A 92 7.12 -9.60 11.09
CA GLN A 92 7.30 -10.84 11.84
C GLN A 92 6.26 -11.02 12.96
N ALA A 93 5.98 -9.95 13.71
CA ALA A 93 4.97 -10.00 14.77
C ALA A 93 3.55 -10.25 14.24
N VAL A 94 3.21 -9.70 13.07
CA VAL A 94 1.92 -9.98 12.40
C VAL A 94 1.85 -11.43 11.94
N ASP A 95 2.93 -11.99 11.42
CA ASP A 95 2.97 -13.39 11.01
C ASP A 95 2.90 -14.36 12.19
N ASP A 96 3.53 -14.03 13.32
CA ASP A 96 3.38 -14.75 14.59
C ASP A 96 1.95 -14.71 15.10
N LEU A 97 1.30 -13.55 15.02
CA LEU A 97 -0.11 -13.40 15.37
C LEU A 97 -0.99 -14.31 14.50
N ARG A 98 -0.76 -14.32 13.17
CA ARG A 98 -1.49 -15.18 12.23
C ARG A 98 -1.27 -16.67 12.53
N ARG A 99 -0.02 -17.09 12.78
CA ARG A 99 0.31 -18.48 13.13
C ARG A 99 -0.37 -18.91 14.42
N THR A 100 -0.36 -18.06 15.45
CA THR A 100 -1.00 -18.32 16.74
C THR A 100 -2.52 -18.46 16.60
N GLN A 101 -3.14 -17.59 15.82
CA GLN A 101 -4.58 -17.66 15.54
C GLN A 101 -4.94 -18.91 14.74
N ALA A 102 -4.16 -19.27 13.72
CA ALA A 102 -4.37 -20.48 12.94
C ALA A 102 -4.25 -21.77 13.78
N ALA A 103 -3.29 -21.82 14.69
CA ALA A 103 -3.14 -22.95 15.63
C ALA A 103 -4.32 -23.04 16.63
N SER A 104 -4.90 -21.90 16.99
CA SER A 104 -6.04 -21.80 17.94
C SER A 104 -7.41 -21.97 17.26
N ALA A 105 -7.49 -21.90 15.93
CA ALA A 105 -8.73 -21.96 15.15
C ALA A 105 -9.41 -23.35 15.14
N SER A 106 -8.86 -24.34 15.87
CA SER A 106 -9.57 -25.59 16.18
C SER A 106 -10.87 -25.37 17.00
N SER A 107 -11.12 -24.15 17.48
CA SER A 107 -12.28 -23.77 18.32
C SER A 107 -13.29 -22.79 17.69
N GLY A 108 -13.09 -22.30 16.46
CA GLY A 108 -14.02 -21.37 15.80
C GLY A 108 -13.37 -20.40 14.81
N ALA A 109 -14.18 -19.70 14.02
CA ALA A 109 -13.70 -18.66 13.09
C ALA A 109 -13.15 -17.45 13.87
N VAL A 110 -12.00 -16.94 13.42
CA VAL A 110 -11.41 -15.69 13.96
C VAL A 110 -12.33 -14.52 13.59
N ASP A 111 -12.66 -13.67 14.57
CA ASP A 111 -13.37 -12.41 14.32
C ASP A 111 -12.47 -11.44 13.53
N PRO A 112 -12.84 -11.07 12.29
CA PRO A 112 -12.03 -10.20 11.45
C PRO A 112 -11.79 -8.81 12.06
N LEU A 113 -12.75 -8.26 12.82
CA LEU A 113 -12.60 -6.95 13.45
C LEU A 113 -11.55 -7.01 14.57
N HIS A 114 -11.64 -8.05 15.40
CA HIS A 114 -10.66 -8.29 16.46
C HIS A 114 -9.26 -8.58 15.92
N HIS A 115 -9.14 -9.27 14.78
CA HIS A 115 -7.85 -9.45 14.10
C HIS A 115 -7.27 -8.11 13.64
N TYR A 116 -8.09 -7.29 13.00
CA TYR A 116 -7.69 -5.96 12.52
C TYR A 116 -7.19 -5.06 13.67
N ASP A 117 -7.91 -5.00 14.79
CA ASP A 117 -7.51 -4.18 15.94
C ASP A 117 -6.16 -4.62 16.52
N GLN A 118 -5.89 -5.92 16.57
CA GLN A 118 -4.59 -6.45 17.00
C GLN A 118 -3.47 -6.05 16.03
N VAL A 119 -3.71 -6.14 14.71
CA VAL A 119 -2.72 -5.70 13.70
C VAL A 119 -2.46 -4.20 13.82
N LYS A 120 -3.50 -3.37 14.02
CA LYS A 120 -3.33 -1.93 14.27
C LYS A 120 -2.52 -1.64 15.53
N ALA A 121 -2.77 -2.38 16.61
CA ALA A 121 -2.01 -2.24 17.84
C ALA A 121 -0.52 -2.58 17.63
N LEU A 122 -0.23 -3.66 16.88
CA LEU A 122 1.14 -4.02 16.50
C LEU A 122 1.81 -2.91 15.67
N ARG A 123 1.11 -2.30 14.71
CA ARG A 123 1.67 -1.15 13.97
C ARG A 123 2.13 -0.04 14.90
N ARG A 124 1.33 0.30 15.92
CA ARG A 124 1.65 1.39 16.85
C ARG A 124 2.77 1.03 17.81
N SER A 125 2.86 -0.24 18.21
CA SER A 125 3.92 -0.68 19.12
C SER A 125 5.29 -0.71 18.45
N TYR A 126 5.35 -1.08 17.17
CA TYR A 126 6.62 -1.20 16.44
C TYR A 126 7.00 0.06 15.68
N LEU A 127 6.03 0.72 15.04
CA LEU A 127 6.30 1.85 14.15
C LEU A 127 6.07 3.20 14.80
N ASN A 128 5.43 3.28 15.98
CA ASN A 128 4.84 4.51 16.55
C ASN A 128 3.62 5.04 15.78
N GLU A 129 2.92 6.02 16.37
CA GLU A 129 1.68 6.56 15.82
C GLU A 129 1.86 7.37 14.54
N GLU A 130 2.90 8.18 14.45
CA GLU A 130 3.14 9.07 13.31
C GLU A 130 3.47 8.27 12.05
N VAL A 131 4.42 7.34 12.16
CA VAL A 131 4.85 6.49 11.03
C VAL A 131 3.72 5.56 10.61
N ALA A 132 3.02 4.92 11.57
CA ALA A 132 1.90 4.04 11.25
C ALA A 132 0.76 4.80 10.55
N SER A 133 0.41 5.99 11.04
CA SER A 133 -0.64 6.81 10.43
C SER A 133 -0.25 7.39 9.07
N GLY A 134 1.04 7.58 8.79
CA GLY A 134 1.54 7.90 7.45
C GLY A 134 1.48 6.71 6.49
N MET A 135 2.06 5.56 6.87
CA MET A 135 2.21 4.38 6.02
C MET A 135 0.92 3.59 5.80
N PHE A 136 0.00 3.60 6.77
CA PHE A 136 -1.22 2.78 6.77
C PHE A 136 -2.51 3.61 6.76
N ALA A 137 -2.41 4.93 6.55
CA ALA A 137 -3.53 5.87 6.45
C ALA A 137 -4.75 5.31 5.71
N GLU A 138 -4.52 4.84 4.48
CA GLU A 138 -5.56 4.39 3.56
C GLU A 138 -6.18 3.06 4.01
N GLU A 139 -5.33 2.08 4.31
CA GLU A 139 -5.76 0.75 4.78
C GLU A 139 -6.59 0.86 6.06
N GLU A 140 -6.23 1.81 6.93
CA GLU A 140 -6.90 1.99 8.21
C GLU A 140 -8.15 2.84 8.15
N ALA A 141 -8.36 3.59 7.08
CA ALA A 141 -9.61 4.31 6.84
C ALA A 141 -10.68 3.38 6.24
N GLN A 142 -10.28 2.31 5.54
CA GLN A 142 -11.19 1.46 4.79
C GLN A 142 -12.18 0.69 5.68
N LEU A 143 -11.70 0.02 6.73
CA LEU A 143 -12.58 -0.78 7.58
C LEU A 143 -13.57 0.08 8.40
N PRO A 144 -13.16 1.17 9.08
CA PRO A 144 -14.09 2.08 9.76
C PRO A 144 -15.16 2.61 8.81
N TYR A 145 -14.77 3.06 7.61
CA TYR A 145 -15.70 3.52 6.58
C TYR A 145 -16.73 2.42 6.24
N MET A 146 -16.30 1.18 5.99
CA MET A 146 -17.21 0.08 5.66
C MET A 146 -18.19 -0.23 6.81
N VAL A 147 -17.69 -0.25 8.05
CA VAL A 147 -18.52 -0.52 9.24
C VAL A 147 -19.57 0.58 9.42
N GLU A 148 -19.17 1.84 9.31
CA GLU A 148 -20.07 2.99 9.46
C GLU A 148 -21.07 3.10 8.31
N ALA A 149 -20.64 2.89 7.07
CA ALA A 149 -21.52 2.88 5.90
C ALA A 149 -22.59 1.78 6.02
N MET A 150 -22.23 0.59 6.50
CA MET A 150 -23.19 -0.47 6.80
C MET A 150 -24.17 -0.09 7.91
N ALA A 151 -23.70 0.56 8.97
CA ALA A 151 -24.54 1.01 10.07
C ALA A 151 -25.56 2.06 9.59
N VAL A 152 -25.11 3.08 8.83
CA VAL A 152 -25.96 4.11 8.22
C VAL A 152 -26.98 3.50 7.25
N THR A 153 -26.56 2.50 6.46
CA THR A 153 -27.45 1.82 5.51
C THR A 153 -28.56 1.05 6.20
N ARG A 154 -28.27 0.44 7.36
CA ARG A 154 -29.20 -0.40 8.12
C ARG A 154 -30.00 0.35 9.19
N ASP A 155 -29.70 1.62 9.45
CA ASP A 155 -30.39 2.41 10.46
C ASP A 155 -31.87 2.64 10.07
N PRO A 156 -32.84 2.10 10.82
CA PRO A 156 -34.26 2.25 10.54
C PRO A 156 -34.79 3.66 10.90
N ASN A 157 -34.01 4.46 11.63
CA ASN A 157 -34.42 5.80 12.06
C ASN A 157 -34.06 6.89 11.05
N LEU A 158 -33.29 6.56 10.01
CA LEU A 158 -32.91 7.52 8.97
C LEU A 158 -33.92 7.49 7.82
N SER A 159 -34.36 8.68 7.41
CA SER A 159 -35.00 8.85 6.12
C SER A 159 -34.03 8.56 4.97
N GLN A 160 -34.57 8.35 3.77
CA GLN A 160 -33.75 8.11 2.58
C GLN A 160 -32.79 9.26 2.29
N GLU A 161 -33.23 10.50 2.52
CA GLU A 161 -32.43 11.71 2.29
C GLU A 161 -31.32 11.87 3.33
N GLU A 162 -31.62 11.67 4.62
CA GLU A 162 -30.61 11.71 5.69
C GLU A 162 -29.57 10.60 5.52
N ARG A 163 -30.00 9.41 5.09
CA ARG A 163 -29.09 8.30 4.78
C ARG A 163 -28.13 8.66 3.65
N ALA A 164 -28.64 9.23 2.55
CA ALA A 164 -27.82 9.63 1.41
C ALA A 164 -26.80 10.71 1.81
N GLN A 165 -27.21 11.71 2.59
CA GLN A 165 -26.32 12.75 3.09
C GLN A 165 -25.21 12.20 3.99
N LYS A 166 -25.55 11.29 4.91
CA LYS A 166 -24.55 10.65 5.79
C LYS A 166 -23.56 9.78 5.02
N LEU A 167 -24.03 9.00 4.04
CA LEU A 167 -23.14 8.19 3.20
C LEU A 167 -22.20 9.07 2.36
N ALA A 168 -22.70 10.19 1.81
CA ALA A 168 -21.88 11.14 1.08
C ALA A 168 -20.81 11.81 1.96
N ALA A 169 -21.14 12.13 3.22
CA ALA A 169 -20.19 12.67 4.18
C ALA A 169 -19.09 11.64 4.54
N LEU A 170 -19.47 10.40 4.82
CA LEU A 170 -18.53 9.30 5.07
C LEU A 170 -17.61 9.06 3.88
N GLN A 171 -18.14 9.11 2.67
CA GLN A 171 -17.34 8.97 1.44
C GLN A 171 -16.35 10.13 1.30
N ALA A 172 -16.76 11.36 1.60
CA ALA A 172 -15.88 12.53 1.53
C ALA A 172 -14.72 12.43 2.54
N GLU A 173 -14.99 11.98 3.77
CA GLU A 173 -13.97 11.78 4.81
C GLU A 173 -12.98 10.66 4.45
N PHE A 174 -13.49 9.55 3.90
CA PHE A 174 -12.65 8.46 3.39
C PHE A 174 -11.75 8.93 2.24
N ASN A 175 -12.30 9.71 1.31
CA ASN A 175 -11.54 10.27 0.19
C ASN A 175 -10.46 11.25 0.65
N ASP A 176 -10.72 12.13 1.63
CA ASP A 176 -9.71 13.06 2.17
C ASP A 176 -8.52 12.30 2.78
N THR A 177 -8.78 11.16 3.40
CA THR A 177 -7.73 10.29 3.94
C THR A 177 -6.90 9.61 2.85
N ALA A 178 -7.52 9.20 1.74
CA ALA A 178 -6.83 8.59 0.60
C ALA A 178 -6.06 9.60 -0.29
N ILE A 179 -6.51 10.86 -0.34
CA ILE A 179 -5.90 11.94 -1.16
C ILE A 179 -4.52 12.38 -0.64
N ARG A 180 -4.08 11.93 0.55
CA ARG A 180 -2.80 12.35 1.16
C ARG A 180 -1.54 12.04 0.35
N MET A 181 -1.63 11.38 -0.82
CA MET A 181 -0.54 11.33 -1.81
C MET A 181 -1.03 11.84 -3.16
N ASN A 182 -0.64 13.07 -3.49
CA ASN A 182 -0.93 13.66 -4.79
C ASN A 182 0.38 13.97 -5.51
N SER A 183 0.87 13.02 -6.32
CA SER A 183 1.82 13.33 -7.39
C SER A 183 1.01 13.72 -8.64
N PRO A 184 1.04 14.99 -9.07
CA PRO A 184 0.30 15.45 -10.25
C PRO A 184 0.73 14.75 -11.54
N LEU A 185 1.95 14.19 -11.57
CA LEU A 185 2.46 13.42 -12.69
C LEU A 185 1.86 12.00 -12.71
N ALA A 186 1.74 11.35 -11.56
CA ALA A 186 1.12 10.02 -11.46
C ALA A 186 -0.35 10.04 -11.90
N ALA A 187 -1.11 11.08 -11.53
CA ALA A 187 -2.49 11.28 -11.98
C ALA A 187 -2.58 11.37 -13.52
N LYS A 188 -1.73 12.19 -14.15
CA LYS A 188 -1.69 12.32 -15.62
C LYS A 188 -1.29 11.02 -16.33
N VAL A 189 -0.32 10.28 -15.79
CA VAL A 189 0.12 9.00 -16.36
C VAL A 189 -1.00 7.95 -16.24
N LEU A 190 -1.69 7.92 -15.11
CA LEU A 190 -2.83 7.04 -14.91
C LEU A 190 -3.99 7.37 -15.84
N GLU A 191 -4.35 8.64 -16.01
CA GLU A 191 -5.36 9.07 -16.98
C GLU A 191 -5.02 8.57 -18.39
N ALA A 192 -3.77 8.73 -18.82
CA ALA A 192 -3.30 8.25 -20.12
C ALA A 192 -3.36 6.71 -20.24
N LYS A 193 -2.98 5.98 -19.18
CA LYS A 193 -3.06 4.50 -19.11
C LYS A 193 -4.51 4.02 -19.19
N VAL A 194 -5.42 4.63 -18.44
CA VAL A 194 -6.87 4.32 -18.44
C VAL A 194 -7.48 4.61 -19.82
N ALA A 195 -7.17 5.76 -20.43
CA ALA A 195 -7.66 6.10 -21.76
C ALA A 195 -7.23 5.07 -22.82
N ARG A 196 -5.99 4.57 -22.72
CA ARG A 196 -5.48 3.52 -23.60
C ARG A 196 -6.16 2.17 -23.37
N LEU A 197 -6.32 1.75 -22.11
CA LEU A 197 -6.99 0.50 -21.76
C LEU A 197 -8.45 0.50 -22.25
N ARG A 198 -9.16 1.62 -22.11
CA ARG A 198 -10.51 1.78 -22.67
C ARG A 198 -10.53 1.66 -24.19
N ALA A 199 -9.56 2.28 -24.89
CA ALA A 199 -9.43 2.14 -26.34
C ALA A 199 -9.10 0.70 -26.79
N GLU A 200 -8.44 -0.07 -25.93
CA GLU A 200 -8.11 -1.49 -26.14
C GLU A 200 -9.24 -2.44 -25.70
N GLY A 201 -10.35 -1.92 -25.15
CA GLY A 201 -11.54 -2.69 -24.78
C GLY A 201 -11.49 -3.33 -23.39
N ALA A 202 -10.66 -2.81 -22.48
CA ALA A 202 -10.62 -3.25 -21.09
C ALA A 202 -11.97 -3.02 -20.39
N SER A 203 -12.32 -3.93 -19.49
CA SER A 203 -13.52 -3.85 -18.66
C SER A 203 -13.38 -2.81 -17.54
N GLU A 204 -14.50 -2.28 -17.04
CA GLU A 204 -14.48 -1.34 -15.91
C GLU A 204 -13.87 -1.93 -14.63
N ALA A 205 -13.93 -3.26 -14.47
CA ALA A 205 -13.23 -3.94 -13.38
C ALA A 205 -11.70 -3.86 -13.52
N GLU A 206 -11.17 -3.94 -14.74
CA GLU A 206 -9.74 -3.78 -15.03
C GLU A 206 -9.29 -2.32 -14.88
N ILE A 207 -10.13 -1.36 -15.32
CA ILE A 207 -9.90 0.07 -15.09
C ILE A 207 -9.89 0.41 -13.60
N PHE A 208 -10.84 -0.14 -12.84
CA PHE A 208 -10.89 0.00 -11.38
C PHE A 208 -9.63 -0.55 -10.72
N ALA A 209 -9.19 -1.75 -11.07
CA ALA A 209 -7.98 -2.35 -10.51
C ALA A 209 -6.72 -1.48 -10.74
N VAL A 210 -6.56 -0.94 -11.95
CA VAL A 210 -5.43 -0.06 -12.30
C VAL A 210 -5.48 1.27 -11.55
N ARG A 211 -6.67 1.85 -11.36
CA ARG A 211 -6.82 3.07 -10.55
C ARG A 211 -6.59 2.79 -9.07
N ASN A 212 -7.04 1.65 -8.56
CA ASN A 212 -6.86 1.24 -7.17
C ASN A 212 -5.38 1.09 -6.82
N GLU A 213 -4.58 0.55 -7.73
CA GLU A 213 -3.14 0.41 -7.57
C GLU A 213 -2.41 1.77 -7.41
N VAL A 214 -2.85 2.80 -8.12
CA VAL A 214 -2.13 4.09 -8.21
C VAL A 214 -2.72 5.17 -7.30
N LEU A 215 -4.04 5.24 -7.20
CA LEU A 215 -4.76 6.27 -6.46
C LEU A 215 -5.20 5.78 -5.08
N GLY A 216 -5.24 4.46 -4.89
CA GLY A 216 -5.89 3.85 -3.74
C GLY A 216 -7.37 3.55 -3.97
N SER A 217 -7.93 2.73 -3.09
CA SER A 217 -9.27 2.16 -3.26
C SER A 217 -10.38 3.20 -3.24
N ALA A 218 -10.24 4.23 -2.40
CA ALA A 218 -11.21 5.32 -2.30
C ALA A 218 -11.36 6.10 -3.60
N GLU A 219 -10.24 6.49 -4.21
CA GLU A 219 -10.27 7.32 -5.40
C GLU A 219 -10.59 6.51 -6.66
N ALA A 220 -10.15 5.26 -6.71
CA ALA A 220 -10.59 4.32 -7.72
C ALA A 220 -12.10 4.12 -7.70
N GLN A 221 -12.69 4.01 -6.51
CA GLN A 221 -14.14 3.86 -6.31
C GLN A 221 -14.89 5.13 -6.73
N ARG A 222 -14.45 6.32 -6.30
CA ARG A 222 -15.07 7.60 -6.71
C ARG A 222 -15.11 7.75 -8.23
N LEU A 223 -14.00 7.44 -8.90
CA LEU A 223 -13.91 7.53 -10.36
C LEU A 223 -14.80 6.49 -11.04
N ALA A 224 -14.86 5.26 -10.51
CA ALA A 224 -15.76 4.23 -11.04
C ALA A 224 -17.24 4.60 -10.88
N GLU A 225 -17.62 5.21 -9.75
CA GLU A 225 -18.97 5.71 -9.51
C GLU A 225 -19.32 6.89 -10.44
N ALA A 226 -18.37 7.79 -10.68
CA ALA A 226 -18.53 8.87 -11.65
C ALA A 226 -18.72 8.34 -13.08
N ASP A 227 -17.91 7.37 -13.49
CA ASP A 227 -18.04 6.73 -14.81
C ASP A 227 -19.39 6.01 -14.95
N GLN A 228 -19.86 5.31 -13.90
CA GLN A 228 -21.20 4.69 -13.91
C GLN A 228 -22.33 5.71 -14.02
N ALA A 229 -22.19 6.89 -13.41
CA ALA A 229 -23.16 7.97 -13.53
C ALA A 229 -23.17 8.59 -14.95
N GLU A 230 -22.02 8.63 -15.62
CA GLU A 230 -21.90 9.10 -17.01
C GLU A 230 -22.47 8.09 -18.02
N ASP A 231 -22.26 6.78 -17.81
CA ASP A 231 -22.80 5.71 -18.67
C ASP A 231 -24.33 5.58 -18.58
N VAL A 232 -24.94 5.91 -17.44
CA VAL A 232 -26.41 5.91 -17.27
C VAL A 232 -27.09 7.09 -17.99
N HIS A 233 -26.31 8.09 -18.42
CA HIS A 233 -26.81 9.29 -19.09
C HIS A 233 -26.49 9.37 -20.59
N GLN A 234 -25.83 8.36 -21.17
CA GLN A 234 -25.65 8.18 -22.61
C GLN A 234 -26.66 7.19 -23.20
#